data_AF-A0A6B0HC82-F1
#
_entry.id   AF-A0A6B0HC82-F1
#
_cell.length_a   1.000
_cell.length_b   1.000
_cell.length_c   1.000
_cell.angle_alpha   90.00
_cell.angle_beta   90.00
_cell.angle_gamma   90.00
#
_symmetry.space_group_name_H-M   'P 1'
#
loop_
_entity.id
_entity.type
_entity.pdbx_description
1 polymer ?
#
loop_
_entity_poly.entity_id
_entity_poly.type
_entity_poly.pdbx_seq_one_letter_code
_entity_poly.pdbx_strand_id
1 'polypeptide(L)' 'MSSIASLPGTAIEWYMLGAILVVVNVVGLLVTGHTLPAAFAMGLTSGLTLALVVVFLVIGWRTIRDGDSTE' A
#
# COMPACT_ATOMS: atom_id res chain seq x y z
N MET A 1 5.56 13.48 23.47
CA MET A 1 5.67 12.14 22.84
C MET A 1 4.71 12.16 21.67
N SER A 2 5.21 12.31 20.43
CA SER A 2 4.34 12.35 19.25
C SER A 2 3.59 11.02 19.19
N SER A 3 2.27 11.07 19.34
CA SER A 3 1.41 9.92 19.10
C SER A 3 1.65 9.51 17.67
N ILE A 4 2.45 8.45 17.45
CA ILE A 4 2.56 7.82 16.14
C ILE A 4 1.13 7.40 15.84
N ALA A 5 0.50 8.04 14.87
CA ALA A 5 -0.86 7.72 14.45
C ALA A 5 -0.91 6.21 14.20
N SER A 6 -1.53 5.48 15.13
CA SER A 6 -1.55 4.03 15.07
C SER A 6 -2.36 3.64 13.84
N LEU A 7 -1.76 2.90 12.90
CA LEU A 7 -2.54 2.45 11.75
C LEU A 7 -3.62 1.48 12.25
N PRO A 8 -4.87 1.60 11.79
CA PRO A 8 -5.89 0.61 12.10
C PRO A 8 -5.48 -0.75 11.52
N GLY A 9 -5.78 -1.82 12.24
CA GLY A 9 -5.41 -3.19 11.85
C GLY A 9 -4.05 -3.64 12.42
N THR A 10 -3.74 -4.92 12.22
CA THR A 10 -2.48 -5.50 12.66
C THR A 10 -1.35 -5.22 11.66
N ALA A 11 -0.09 -5.16 12.12
CA ALA A 11 1.05 -4.96 11.21
C ALA A 11 1.09 -6.02 10.08
N ILE A 12 0.66 -7.24 10.38
CA ILE A 12 0.64 -8.33 9.41
C ILE A 12 -0.40 -8.13 8.30
N GLU A 13 -1.55 -7.52 8.58
CA GLU A 13 -2.53 -7.16 7.55
C GLU A 13 -1.94 -6.20 6.52
N TRP A 14 -1.18 -5.20 6.96
CA TRP A 14 -0.52 -4.24 6.07
C TRP A 14 0.58 -4.88 5.22
N TYR A 15 1.34 -5.82 5.78
CA TYR A 15 2.31 -6.60 5.00
C TYR A 15 1.63 -7.50 3.97
N MET A 16 0.52 -8.15 4.32
CA MET A 16 -0.26 -8.97 3.39
C MET A 16 -0.87 -8.12 2.27
N LEU A 17 -1.42 -6.95 2.58
CA LEU A 17 -1.91 -5.99 1.60
C LEU A 17 -0.82 -5.63 0.59
N GLY A 18 0.38 -5.28 1.08
CA GLY A 18 1.52 -4.96 0.22
C GLY A 18 1.92 -6.13 -0.69
N ALA A 19 1.98 -7.35 -0.14
CA ALA A 19 2.27 -8.55 -0.91
C ALA A 19 1.21 -8.82 -2.01
N ILE A 20 -0.08 -8.66 -1.68
CA ILE A 20 -1.18 -8.81 -2.64
C ILE A 20 -1.05 -7.78 -3.76
N LEU A 21 -0.78 -6.51 -3.45
CA LEU A 21 -0.61 -5.46 -4.46
C LEU A 21 0.54 -5.75 -5.42
N VAL A 22 1.66 -6.27 -4.91
CA VAL A 22 2.79 -6.73 -5.74
C VAL A 22 2.36 -7.86 -6.66
N VAL A 23 1.76 -8.92 -6.10
CA VAL A 23 1.33 -10.09 -6.89
C VAL A 23 0.34 -9.70 -7.98
N VAL A 24 -0.66 -8.87 -7.65
CA VAL A 24 -1.65 -8.38 -8.62
C VAL A 24 -1.00 -7.55 -9.73
N ASN A 25 -0.03 -6.68 -9.40
CA ASN A 25 0.69 -5.92 -10.40
C ASN A 25 1.54 -6.82 -11.32
N VAL A 26 2.27 -7.78 -10.76
CA VAL A 26 3.06 -8.74 -11.55
C VAL A 26 2.14 -9.53 -12.48
N VAL A 27 1.05 -10.09 -11.96
CA VAL A 27 0.07 -10.84 -12.77
C VAL A 27 -0.54 -9.96 -13.86
N GLY A 28 -0.92 -8.72 -13.54
CA GLY A 28 -1.43 -7.77 -14.53
C GLY A 28 -0.44 -7.47 -15.65
N LEU A 29 0.85 -7.32 -15.32
CA LEU A 29 1.91 -7.12 -16.31
C LEU A 29 2.10 -8.36 -17.20
N LEU A 30 2.00 -9.57 -16.64
CA LEU A 30 2.05 -10.81 -17.42
C LEU A 30 0.86 -10.93 -18.36
N VAL A 31 -0.35 -10.59 -17.90
CA VAL A 31 -1.57 -10.61 -18.73
C VAL A 31 -1.47 -9.59 -19.88
N THR A 32 -0.78 -8.46 -19.68
CA THR A 32 -0.55 -7.45 -20.72
C THR A 32 0.62 -7.79 -21.66
N GLY A 33 1.23 -8.97 -21.51
CA GLY A 33 2.25 -9.49 -22.43
C GLY A 33 3.68 -9.09 -22.09
N HIS A 34 3.95 -8.58 -20.89
CA HIS A 34 5.33 -8.36 -20.45
C HIS A 34 6.05 -9.68 -20.19
N THR A 35 7.37 -9.69 -20.40
CA THR A 35 8.20 -10.84 -20.07
C THR A 35 8.29 -11.03 -18.55
N LEU A 36 8.47 -12.27 -18.09
CA LEU A 36 8.55 -12.60 -16.65
C LEU A 36 9.52 -11.72 -15.86
N PRO A 37 10.77 -11.46 -16.30
CA PRO A 37 11.71 -10.63 -15.55
C PRO A 37 11.24 -9.17 -15.47
N ALA A 38 10.69 -8.64 -16.57
CA ALA A 38 10.21 -7.27 -16.65
C ALA A 38 8.96 -7.07 -15.78
N ALA A 39 8.01 -8.01 -15.84
CA ALA A 39 6.81 -8.01 -15.03
C ALA A 39 7.12 -8.10 -13.53
N PHE A 40 8.10 -8.92 -13.14
CA PHE A 40 8.52 -9.04 -11.75
C PHE A 40 9.15 -7.74 -11.23
N ALA A 41 10.12 -7.18 -11.97
CA ALA A 41 10.80 -5.95 -11.57
C ALA A 41 9.81 -4.77 -11.47
N MET A 42 9.04 -4.54 -12.54
CA MET A 42 8.06 -3.44 -12.57
C MET A 42 6.93 -3.67 -11.58
N GLY A 43 6.40 -4.89 -11.47
CA GLY A 43 5.28 -5.19 -10.59
C GLY A 43 5.65 -5.12 -9.11
N LEU A 44 6.89 -5.46 -8.76
CA LEU A 44 7.41 -5.28 -7.40
C LEU A 44 7.56 -3.79 -7.05
N THR A 45 8.14 -3.00 -7.96
CA THR A 45 8.27 -1.55 -7.74
C THR A 45 6.90 -0.87 -7.67
N SER A 46 6.02 -1.08 -8.65
CA SER A 46 4.70 -0.45 -8.70
C SER A 46 3.80 -0.91 -7.55
N GLY A 47 3.81 -2.21 -7.22
CA GLY A 47 3.05 -2.77 -6.12
C GLY A 47 3.47 -2.21 -4.76
N LEU A 48 4.78 -2.11 -4.50
CA LEU A 48 5.29 -1.51 -3.26
C LEU A 48 5.02 0.00 -3.20
N THR A 49 5.17 0.72 -4.32
CA THR A 49 4.84 2.14 -4.37
C THR A 49 3.35 2.37 -4.07
N LEU A 50 2.45 1.58 -4.64
CA LEU A 50 1.02 1.65 -4.34
C LEU A 50 0.73 1.32 -2.88
N ALA A 51 1.40 0.31 -2.30
CA ALA A 51 1.25 -0.01 -0.88
C ALA A 51 1.63 1.18 0.01
N LEU A 52 2.73 1.88 -0.29
CA LEU A 52 3.13 3.11 0.41
C LEU A 52 2.09 4.22 0.24
N VAL A 53 1.59 4.44 -0.98
CA VAL A 53 0.55 5.45 -1.24
C VAL A 53 -0.71 5.16 -0.42
N VAL A 54 -1.16 3.91 -0.36
CA VAL A 54 -2.33 3.52 0.45
C VAL A 54 -2.08 3.80 1.93
N VAL A 55 -0.90 3.45 2.45
CA VAL A 55 -0.52 3.74 3.85
C VAL A 55 -0.57 5.25 4.12
N PHE A 56 0.03 6.07 3.26
CA PHE A 56 0.00 7.52 3.41
C PHE A 56 -1.42 8.10 3.33
N LEU A 57 -2.25 7.60 2.41
CA LEU A 57 -3.66 8.00 2.32
C LEU A 57 -4.43 7.67 3.60
N VAL A 58 -4.20 6.50 4.18
CA VAL A 58 -4.87 6.06 5.43
C VAL A 58 -4.43 6.93 6.61
N ILE A 59 -3.14 7.22 6.72
CA ILE A 59 -2.60 8.12 7.76
C ILE A 59 -3.17 9.53 7.57
N GLY A 60 -3.16 10.06 6.35
CA GLY A 60 -3.68 11.40 6.03
C GLY A 60 -5.18 11.51 6.32
N TRP A 61 -5.96 10.54 5.86
CA TRP A 61 -7.41 10.45 6.13
C TRP A 61 -7.70 10.45 7.62
N ARG A 62 -6.95 9.66 8.38
CA ARG A 62 -7.09 9.62 9.84
C ARG A 62 -6.76 10.96 10.48
N THR A 63 -5.67 11.59 10.04
CA THR A 63 -5.24 12.89 10.58
C THR A 63 -6.30 13.96 10.39
N ILE A 64 -6.99 13.95 9.24
CA ILE A 64 -8.10 14.87 8.96
C ILE A 64 -9.32 14.53 9.83
N ARG A 65 -9.74 13.26 9.87
CA ARG A 65 -10.93 12.82 10.60
C ARG A 65 -10.83 12.99 12.12
N ASP A 66 -9.67 12.68 12.69
CA ASP A 66 -9.42 12.83 14.13
C ASP A 66 -9.31 14.33 14.51
N GLY A 67 -8.90 15.20 13.57
CA GLY A 67 -8.89 16.66 13.75
C GLY A 67 -10.29 17.28 13.83
N ASP A 68 -11.22 16.83 13.00
CA ASP A 68 -12.63 17.27 12.99
C ASP A 68 -13.42 16.88 14.27
N SER A 69 -12.92 15.89 15.03
CA SER A 69 -13.64 15.35 16.21
C SER A 69 -13.39 16.15 17.50
N THR A 70 -12.66 17.27 17.41
CA THR A 70 -12.21 18.08 18.55
C THR A 70 -12.85 19.47 18.66
N GLU A 71 -13.87 19.77 17.87
CA GLU A 71 -14.69 20.99 17.99
C GLU A 71 -16.03 20.74 18.71
#